data_AF-A0A7Y0L6S7-F1
#
_entry.id   AF-A0A7Y0L6S7-F1
#
_cell.length_a   1.000
_cell.length_b   1.000
_cell.length_c   1.000
_cell.angle_alpha   90.00
_cell.angle_beta   90.00
_cell.angle_gamma   90.00
#
_symmetry.space_group_name_H-M   'P 1'
#
loop_
_entity.id
_entity.type
_entity.pdbx_description
1 polymer ?
#
loop_
_entity_poly.entity_id
_entity_poly.type
_entity_poly.pdbx_seq_one_letter_code
_entity_poly.pdbx_strand_id
1 'polypeptide(L)'
;MATAHNASRLDAWRDETDRLNRTPLDVVIPAAFPGSEAVREKQGSGWERWELPDGRKLNVKAAVDGDRFHFHNSADGGGRGAITFLVKSGAAPDFRSARQQVAQIDPAAIAAGAAGHQWKAAQAAQHPKTLFHPRPQPPQQSLRVCLGYLSQERGIDPRVVRAAIQKHLIWADRDGFIVFPHRNPSTQQITGYTRRWPEADREPPLRTTRSGESYRLPTKGVVRGSDSKAGWFSIGRGTETVALVEAPIDAMALMDLLWREGRAENITIRSSGGAAGWTPAMWAGFPHVMIAVDRDAGGDAFEQVIRRGLAPGQTCERLLPPEGLKDWGDVVQRRMHMQQHAAQQPVAEEEEAEAEDEDEFEAE
;
A
#
# COMPACT_ATOMS: atom_id res chain seq x y z
N MET A 1 -38.73 -27.86 -26.00
CA MET A 1 -37.46 -28.33 -26.61
C MET A 1 -36.49 -27.19 -26.96
N ALA A 2 -36.93 -26.03 -27.46
CA ALA A 2 -36.04 -24.89 -27.79
C ALA A 2 -35.27 -24.28 -26.58
N THR A 3 -35.85 -24.31 -25.39
CA THR A 3 -35.25 -23.76 -24.16
C THR A 3 -34.07 -24.59 -23.64
N ALA A 4 -34.15 -25.93 -23.71
CA ALA A 4 -33.06 -26.81 -23.32
C ALA A 4 -31.84 -26.71 -24.25
N HIS A 5 -32.08 -26.50 -25.55
CA HIS A 5 -31.01 -26.32 -26.54
C HIS A 5 -30.27 -24.98 -26.36
N ASN A 6 -30.97 -23.91 -25.99
CA ASN A 6 -30.35 -22.60 -25.71
C ASN A 6 -29.54 -22.59 -24.41
N ALA A 7 -30.00 -23.27 -23.36
CA ALA A 7 -29.25 -23.42 -22.11
C ALA A 7 -27.92 -24.16 -22.34
N SER A 8 -27.96 -25.29 -23.06
CA SER A 8 -26.76 -26.06 -23.39
C SER A 8 -25.74 -25.27 -24.22
N ARG A 9 -26.19 -24.41 -25.15
CA ARG A 9 -25.29 -23.54 -25.93
C ARG A 9 -24.67 -22.43 -25.09
N LEU A 10 -25.39 -21.90 -24.11
CA LEU A 10 -24.89 -20.87 -23.20
C LEU A 10 -23.82 -21.44 -22.27
N ASP A 11 -24.04 -22.64 -21.74
CA ASP A 11 -23.09 -23.31 -20.85
C ASP A 11 -21.81 -23.69 -21.61
N ALA A 12 -21.94 -24.26 -22.83
CA ALA A 12 -20.79 -24.53 -23.68
C ALA A 12 -20.00 -23.25 -24.03
N TRP A 13 -20.69 -22.13 -24.23
CA TRP A 13 -20.03 -20.85 -24.49
C TRP A 13 -19.30 -20.31 -23.25
N ARG A 14 -19.86 -20.49 -22.05
CA ARG A 14 -19.23 -20.11 -20.77
C ARG A 14 -18.00 -20.97 -20.50
N ASP A 15 -18.11 -22.29 -20.63
CA ASP A 15 -17.01 -23.22 -20.42
C ASP A 15 -15.84 -22.93 -21.34
N GLU A 16 -16.14 -22.67 -22.62
CA GLU A 16 -15.12 -22.29 -23.60
C GLU A 16 -14.47 -20.94 -23.27
N THR A 17 -15.26 -19.98 -22.81
CA THR A 17 -14.75 -18.66 -22.42
C THR A 17 -13.87 -18.76 -21.18
N ASP A 18 -14.25 -19.54 -20.19
CA ASP A 18 -13.45 -19.81 -18.99
C ASP A 18 -12.15 -20.54 -19.34
N ARG A 19 -12.22 -21.52 -20.26
CA ARG A 19 -11.05 -22.23 -20.78
C ARG A 19 -10.08 -21.25 -21.43
N LEU A 20 -10.55 -20.41 -22.35
CA LEU A 20 -9.72 -19.41 -23.02
C LEU A 20 -9.17 -18.39 -22.03
N ASN A 21 -9.96 -17.93 -21.05
CA ASN A 21 -9.49 -16.96 -20.06
C ASN A 21 -8.39 -17.52 -19.14
N ARG A 22 -8.30 -18.86 -18.98
CA ARG A 22 -7.23 -19.55 -18.26
C ARG A 22 -5.96 -19.78 -19.10
N THR A 23 -5.92 -19.33 -20.35
CA THR A 23 -4.71 -19.41 -21.17
C THR A 23 -3.57 -18.68 -20.46
N PRO A 24 -2.40 -19.31 -20.29
CA PRO A 24 -1.27 -18.71 -19.60
C PRO A 24 -0.81 -17.39 -20.23
N LEU A 25 -0.56 -16.39 -19.39
CA LEU A 25 -0.13 -15.07 -19.84
C LEU A 25 1.29 -15.08 -20.41
N ASP A 26 2.13 -16.04 -20.05
CA ASP A 26 3.45 -16.21 -20.67
C ASP A 26 3.39 -16.67 -22.14
N VAL A 27 2.22 -17.13 -22.59
CA VAL A 27 1.94 -17.40 -24.01
C VAL A 27 1.20 -16.21 -24.66
N VAL A 28 0.25 -15.61 -23.94
CA VAL A 28 -0.58 -14.52 -24.47
C VAL A 28 0.21 -13.23 -24.65
N ILE A 29 1.11 -12.90 -23.73
CA ILE A 29 1.88 -11.65 -23.77
C ILE A 29 2.80 -11.60 -25.01
N PRO A 30 3.64 -12.61 -25.30
CA PRO A 30 4.46 -12.61 -26.52
C PRO A 30 3.62 -12.60 -27.82
N ALA A 31 2.45 -13.25 -27.82
CA ALA A 31 1.57 -13.29 -28.98
C ALA A 31 0.92 -11.92 -29.26
N ALA A 32 0.50 -11.20 -28.21
CA ALA A 32 -0.14 -9.90 -28.33
C ALA A 32 0.86 -8.74 -28.46
N PHE A 33 2.04 -8.89 -27.86
CA PHE A 33 3.12 -7.90 -27.83
C PHE A 33 4.44 -8.57 -28.23
N PRO A 34 4.68 -8.79 -29.53
CA PRO A 34 5.96 -9.31 -30.01
C PRO A 34 7.13 -8.43 -29.58
N GLY A 35 8.18 -9.05 -29.04
CA GLY A 35 9.32 -8.32 -28.45
C GLY A 35 9.17 -7.99 -26.97
N SER A 36 8.10 -8.45 -26.32
CA SER A 36 8.01 -8.40 -24.85
C SER A 36 9.04 -9.33 -24.20
N GLU A 37 9.63 -8.88 -23.10
CA GLU A 37 10.67 -9.63 -22.39
C GLU A 37 10.26 -9.92 -20.94
N ALA A 38 10.42 -11.17 -20.54
CA ALA A 38 10.26 -11.59 -19.16
C ALA A 38 11.56 -11.28 -18.38
N VAL A 39 11.51 -10.27 -17.53
CA VAL A 39 12.58 -9.94 -16.57
C VAL A 39 12.37 -10.80 -15.33
N ARG A 40 13.16 -11.87 -15.20
CA ARG A 40 13.15 -12.72 -14.00
C ARG A 40 13.65 -11.94 -12.79
N GLU A 41 12.73 -11.43 -11.99
CA GLU A 41 13.05 -10.88 -10.67
C GLU A 41 13.12 -11.99 -9.61
N LYS A 42 13.88 -11.73 -8.53
CA LYS A 42 14.32 -12.65 -7.48
C LYS A 42 13.31 -13.73 -7.05
N GLN A 43 13.84 -14.94 -6.84
CA GLN A 43 13.13 -16.09 -6.28
C GLN A 43 12.31 -15.74 -5.02
N GLY A 44 11.00 -16.03 -5.05
CA GLY A 44 10.16 -16.15 -3.84
C GLY A 44 8.86 -15.32 -3.80
N SER A 45 8.60 -14.39 -4.74
CA SER A 45 7.33 -13.66 -4.80
C SER A 45 6.23 -14.40 -5.58
N GLY A 46 6.65 -15.29 -6.50
CA GLY A 46 5.80 -15.94 -7.49
C GLY A 46 5.28 -14.97 -8.56
N TRP A 47 5.83 -13.76 -8.64
CA TRP A 47 5.53 -12.77 -9.69
C TRP A 47 6.71 -12.71 -10.66
N GLU A 48 6.40 -12.72 -11.95
CA GLU A 48 7.29 -12.54 -13.09
C GLU A 48 7.05 -11.15 -13.66
N ARG A 49 8.11 -10.34 -13.78
CA ARG A 49 7.99 -9.01 -14.40
C ARG A 49 8.17 -9.15 -15.90
N TRP A 50 7.36 -8.41 -16.64
CA TRP A 50 7.40 -8.29 -18.08
C TRP A 50 7.59 -6.83 -18.45
N GLU A 51 8.40 -6.59 -19.47
CA GLU A 51 8.52 -5.30 -20.14
C GLU A 51 7.88 -5.43 -21.52
N LEU A 52 6.90 -4.58 -21.80
CA LEU A 52 6.23 -4.53 -23.09
C LEU A 52 7.01 -3.62 -24.05
N PRO A 53 6.86 -3.79 -25.38
CA PRO A 53 7.60 -2.99 -26.38
C PRO A 53 7.36 -1.47 -26.29
N ASP A 54 6.25 -1.06 -25.70
CA ASP A 54 5.90 0.34 -25.45
C ASP A 54 6.48 0.89 -24.13
N GLY A 55 7.36 0.13 -23.46
CA GLY A 55 8.01 0.50 -22.21
C GLY A 55 7.13 0.28 -20.96
N ARG A 56 5.89 -0.18 -21.10
CA ARG A 56 5.04 -0.50 -19.94
C ARG A 56 5.57 -1.72 -19.20
N LYS A 57 5.51 -1.66 -17.87
CA LYS A 57 5.94 -2.75 -16.98
C LYS A 57 4.73 -3.46 -16.40
N LEU A 58 4.78 -4.78 -16.42
CA LEU A 58 3.69 -5.67 -16.01
C LEU A 58 4.24 -6.71 -15.04
N ASN A 59 3.59 -6.93 -13.90
CA ASN A 59 3.85 -8.11 -13.08
C ASN A 59 2.79 -9.17 -13.39
N VAL A 60 3.20 -10.40 -13.63
CA VAL A 60 2.33 -11.56 -13.88
C VAL A 60 2.56 -12.61 -12.81
N LYS A 61 1.51 -13.26 -12.34
CA LYS A 61 1.59 -14.35 -11.37
C LYS A 61 0.67 -15.49 -11.78
N ALA A 62 1.28 -16.66 -11.93
CA ALA A 62 0.58 -17.90 -12.20
C ALA A 62 -0.51 -18.16 -11.15
N ALA A 63 -1.70 -18.53 -11.60
CA ALA A 63 -2.79 -18.99 -10.74
C ALA A 63 -3.69 -20.03 -11.45
N VAL A 64 -4.25 -20.95 -10.67
CA VAL A 64 -5.01 -22.12 -11.17
C VAL A 64 -6.30 -21.71 -11.90
N ASP A 65 -6.87 -20.57 -11.52
CA ASP A 65 -8.10 -20.00 -12.05
C ASP A 65 -7.86 -18.86 -13.07
N GLY A 66 -6.67 -18.84 -13.67
CA GLY A 66 -6.21 -17.83 -14.60
C GLY A 66 -5.22 -16.87 -13.96
N ASP A 67 -4.18 -16.53 -14.71
CA ASP A 67 -3.06 -15.75 -14.19
C ASP A 67 -3.48 -14.36 -13.75
N ARG A 68 -2.86 -13.88 -12.68
CA ARG A 68 -3.04 -12.52 -12.20
C ARG A 68 -2.00 -11.62 -12.84
N PHE A 69 -2.39 -10.40 -13.16
CA PHE A 69 -1.46 -9.40 -13.67
C PHE A 69 -1.69 -8.03 -13.05
N HIS A 70 -0.66 -7.19 -13.04
CA HIS A 70 -0.70 -5.82 -12.53
C HIS A 70 0.26 -4.92 -13.30
N PHE A 71 -0.22 -3.84 -13.91
CA PHE A 71 0.63 -2.84 -14.54
C PHE A 71 1.28 -1.95 -13.48
N HIS A 72 2.57 -1.64 -13.62
CA HIS A 72 3.22 -0.69 -12.73
C HIS A 72 2.64 0.71 -12.99
N ASN A 73 2.36 1.45 -11.91
CA ASN A 73 1.93 2.85 -11.94
C ASN A 73 0.66 3.14 -12.76
N SER A 74 -0.23 2.17 -13.01
CA SER A 74 -1.52 2.46 -13.64
C SER A 74 -2.64 2.55 -12.61
N ALA A 75 -3.51 3.56 -12.76
CA ALA A 75 -4.74 3.71 -11.99
C ALA A 75 -5.78 2.63 -12.35
N ASP A 76 -5.65 2.00 -13.52
CA ASP A 76 -6.60 1.00 -14.05
C ASP A 76 -6.55 -0.36 -13.35
N GLY A 77 -5.61 -0.53 -12.43
CA GLY A 77 -5.47 -1.73 -11.61
C GLY A 77 -5.07 -2.99 -12.38
N GLY A 78 -4.75 -4.03 -11.61
CA GLY A 78 -4.51 -5.36 -12.15
C GLY A 78 -5.77 -6.08 -12.62
N GLY A 79 -5.59 -7.30 -13.11
CA GLY A 79 -6.69 -8.16 -13.53
C GLY A 79 -6.34 -9.64 -13.42
N ARG A 80 -7.22 -10.48 -13.95
CA ARG A 80 -7.06 -11.93 -13.99
C ARG A 80 -7.47 -12.50 -15.35
N GLY A 81 -6.64 -13.38 -15.88
CA GLY A 81 -6.91 -14.15 -17.08
C GLY A 81 -6.54 -13.43 -18.38
N ALA A 82 -6.38 -14.23 -19.43
CA ALA A 82 -5.92 -13.80 -20.75
C ALA A 82 -6.83 -12.77 -21.40
N ILE A 83 -8.15 -12.97 -21.34
CA ILE A 83 -9.11 -12.11 -22.02
C ILE A 83 -9.14 -10.74 -21.34
N THR A 84 -9.20 -10.70 -20.01
CA THR A 84 -9.16 -9.45 -19.25
C THR A 84 -7.83 -8.71 -19.45
N PHE A 85 -6.72 -9.44 -19.58
CA PHE A 85 -5.42 -8.85 -19.90
C PHE A 85 -5.44 -8.14 -21.26
N LEU A 86 -5.91 -8.79 -22.33
CA LEU A 86 -5.93 -8.19 -23.67
C LEU A 86 -6.77 -6.92 -23.73
N VAL A 87 -7.93 -6.91 -23.04
CA VAL A 87 -8.77 -5.70 -22.95
C VAL A 87 -8.07 -4.60 -22.16
N LYS A 88 -7.56 -4.89 -20.96
CA LYS A 88 -6.94 -3.87 -20.10
C LYS A 88 -5.59 -3.37 -20.63
N SER A 89 -4.87 -4.18 -21.38
CA SER A 89 -3.60 -3.79 -22.01
C SER A 89 -3.79 -2.93 -23.27
N GLY A 90 -5.02 -2.86 -23.80
CA GLY A 90 -5.32 -2.20 -25.07
C GLY A 90 -4.99 -3.04 -26.32
N ALA A 91 -4.55 -4.30 -26.16
CA ALA A 91 -4.30 -5.22 -27.27
C ALA A 91 -5.59 -5.65 -27.99
N ALA A 92 -6.73 -5.59 -27.30
CA ALA A 92 -8.04 -5.83 -27.87
C ALA A 92 -9.02 -4.70 -27.46
N PRO A 93 -9.85 -4.20 -28.39
CA PRO A 93 -10.79 -3.11 -28.11
C PRO A 93 -11.95 -3.56 -27.20
N ASP A 94 -12.29 -4.85 -27.21
CA ASP A 94 -13.39 -5.39 -26.43
C ASP A 94 -13.19 -6.89 -26.08
N PHE A 95 -14.10 -7.41 -25.26
CA PHE A 95 -14.10 -8.79 -24.80
C PHE A 95 -14.19 -9.81 -25.94
N ARG A 96 -14.95 -9.51 -27.00
CA ARG A 96 -15.17 -10.42 -28.13
C ARG A 96 -13.89 -10.54 -28.95
N SER A 97 -13.25 -9.41 -29.27
CA SER A 97 -11.95 -9.38 -29.94
C SER A 97 -10.88 -10.08 -29.12
N ALA A 98 -10.83 -9.83 -27.80
CA ALA A 98 -9.89 -10.50 -26.91
C ALA A 98 -10.07 -12.03 -26.91
N ARG A 99 -11.31 -12.52 -26.78
CA ARG A 99 -11.62 -13.96 -26.85
C ARG A 99 -11.19 -14.57 -28.18
N GLN A 100 -11.43 -13.88 -29.30
CA GLN A 100 -11.03 -14.34 -30.62
C GLN A 100 -9.50 -14.42 -30.77
N GLN A 101 -8.77 -13.42 -30.29
CA GLN A 101 -7.30 -13.43 -30.31
C GLN A 101 -6.73 -14.60 -29.50
N VAL A 102 -7.24 -14.86 -28.29
CA VAL A 102 -6.78 -16.00 -27.48
C VAL A 102 -7.09 -17.34 -28.17
N ALA A 103 -8.25 -17.46 -28.83
CA ALA A 103 -8.62 -18.67 -29.57
C ALA A 103 -7.74 -18.95 -30.81
N GLN A 104 -6.99 -17.96 -31.29
CA GLN A 104 -6.07 -18.09 -32.42
C GLN A 104 -4.63 -18.45 -32.01
N ILE A 105 -4.33 -18.43 -30.71
CA ILE A 105 -3.03 -18.86 -30.20
C ILE A 105 -2.86 -20.36 -30.44
N ASP A 106 -1.68 -20.76 -30.91
CA ASP A 106 -1.34 -22.16 -31.18
C ASP A 106 -1.63 -23.06 -29.95
N PRO A 107 -2.52 -24.06 -30.07
CA PRO A 107 -2.83 -24.99 -29.00
C PRO A 107 -1.60 -25.69 -28.41
N ALA A 108 -0.55 -25.93 -29.20
CA ALA A 108 0.69 -26.53 -28.71
C ALA A 108 1.46 -25.58 -27.77
N ALA A 109 1.49 -24.28 -28.10
CA ALA A 109 2.06 -23.25 -27.24
C ALA A 109 1.27 -23.10 -25.93
N ILE A 110 -0.07 -23.16 -26.01
CA ILE A 110 -0.95 -23.16 -24.81
C ILE A 110 -0.65 -24.37 -23.92
N ALA A 111 -0.51 -25.57 -24.50
CA ALA A 111 -0.22 -26.79 -23.75
C ALA A 111 1.16 -26.75 -23.07
N ALA A 112 2.20 -26.26 -23.78
CA ALA A 112 3.53 -26.08 -23.22
C ALA A 112 3.56 -25.05 -22.07
N GLY A 113 2.90 -23.90 -22.26
CA GLY A 113 2.73 -22.89 -21.22
C GLY A 113 1.98 -23.43 -20.01
N ALA A 114 0.90 -24.22 -20.21
CA ALA A 114 0.11 -24.80 -19.14
C ALA A 114 0.92 -25.78 -18.26
N ALA A 115 1.79 -26.60 -18.86
CA ALA A 115 2.68 -27.49 -18.13
C ALA A 115 3.70 -26.70 -17.27
N GLY A 116 4.30 -25.64 -17.82
CA GLY A 116 5.15 -24.72 -17.07
C GLY A 116 4.42 -24.02 -15.92
N HIS A 117 3.17 -23.62 -16.15
CA HIS A 117 2.30 -23.00 -15.15
C HIS A 117 1.93 -23.93 -14.01
N GLN A 118 1.57 -25.18 -14.30
CA GLN A 118 1.28 -26.17 -13.26
C GLN A 118 2.49 -26.41 -12.36
N TRP A 119 3.69 -26.48 -12.93
CA TRP A 119 4.92 -26.58 -12.15
C TRP A 119 5.19 -25.33 -11.30
N LYS A 120 5.05 -24.11 -11.85
CA LYS A 120 5.20 -22.84 -11.12
C LYS A 120 4.17 -22.73 -9.97
N ALA A 121 2.91 -23.11 -10.21
CA ALA A 121 1.84 -23.09 -9.23
C ALA A 121 2.05 -24.14 -8.12
N ALA A 122 2.46 -25.36 -8.47
CA ALA A 122 2.78 -26.41 -7.52
C ALA A 122 3.99 -26.03 -6.64
N GLN A 123 5.03 -25.45 -7.23
CA GLN A 123 6.20 -24.95 -6.48
C GLN A 123 5.82 -23.81 -5.52
N ALA A 124 4.94 -22.89 -5.94
CA ALA A 124 4.42 -21.83 -5.06
C ALA A 124 3.56 -22.37 -3.91
N ALA A 125 2.84 -23.48 -4.11
CA ALA A 125 2.05 -24.15 -3.08
C ALA A 125 2.92 -24.95 -2.08
N GLN A 126 4.03 -25.52 -2.53
CA GLN A 126 4.95 -26.32 -1.69
C GLN A 126 5.83 -25.47 -0.75
N HIS A 127 6.03 -24.18 -1.05
CA HIS A 127 6.79 -23.27 -0.22
C HIS A 127 5.87 -22.20 0.40
N PRO A 128 5.20 -22.48 1.54
CA PRO A 128 4.43 -21.45 2.23
C PRO A 128 5.32 -20.26 2.51
N LYS A 129 4.81 -19.05 2.26
CA LYS A 129 5.55 -17.80 2.51
C LYS A 129 5.94 -17.74 3.98
N THR A 130 7.19 -18.03 4.30
CA THR A 130 7.71 -17.79 5.64
C THR A 130 7.78 -16.29 5.86
N LEU A 131 7.01 -15.79 6.83
CA LEU A 131 7.07 -14.40 7.24
C LEU A 131 8.46 -14.13 7.82
N PHE A 132 9.18 -13.15 7.26
CA PHE A 132 10.39 -12.64 7.90
C PHE A 132 9.98 -11.74 9.05
N HIS A 133 10.45 -12.06 10.27
CA HIS A 133 10.21 -11.25 11.47
C HIS A 133 11.40 -10.29 11.68
N PRO A 134 11.23 -8.96 11.51
CA PRO A 134 12.26 -7.99 11.86
C PRO A 134 12.57 -8.07 13.36
N ARG A 135 13.85 -8.20 13.70
CA ARG A 135 14.26 -8.32 15.11
C ARG A 135 14.31 -6.92 15.74
N PRO A 136 13.60 -6.67 16.84
CA PRO A 136 13.63 -5.37 17.50
C PRO A 136 15.00 -5.05 18.08
N GLN A 137 15.38 -3.78 18.05
CA GLN A 137 16.47 -3.23 18.86
C GLN A 137 16.02 -3.07 20.32
N PRO A 138 16.97 -2.92 21.27
CA PRO A 138 16.65 -2.59 22.66
C PRO A 138 15.69 -1.39 22.76
N PRO A 139 14.78 -1.35 23.77
CA PRO A 139 13.75 -0.32 23.86
C PRO A 139 14.27 1.12 23.79
N GLN A 140 15.40 1.43 24.44
CA GLN A 140 16.00 2.76 24.43
C GLN A 140 16.47 3.18 23.02
N GLN A 141 17.05 2.24 22.28
CA GLN A 141 17.52 2.48 20.92
C GLN A 141 16.32 2.64 19.96
N SER A 142 15.30 1.78 20.09
CA SER A 142 14.04 1.94 19.35
C SER A 142 13.40 3.30 19.62
N LEU A 143 13.38 3.73 20.88
CA LEU A 143 12.85 5.03 21.28
C LEU A 143 13.61 6.17 20.61
N ARG A 144 14.95 6.13 20.62
CA ARG A 144 15.78 7.15 19.97
C ARG A 144 15.52 7.25 18.48
N VAL A 145 15.53 6.13 17.76
CA VAL A 145 15.34 6.10 16.30
C VAL A 145 13.93 6.54 15.92
N CYS A 146 12.90 6.00 16.56
CA CYS A 146 11.52 6.35 16.25
C CYS A 146 11.20 7.80 16.61
N LEU A 147 11.68 8.33 17.75
CA LEU A 147 11.44 9.73 18.11
C LEU A 147 12.18 10.71 17.21
N GLY A 148 13.44 10.42 16.87
CA GLY A 148 14.20 11.25 15.93
C GLY A 148 13.44 11.43 14.62
N TYR A 149 13.07 10.33 14.00
CA TYR A 149 12.38 10.39 12.71
C TYR A 149 10.93 10.85 12.82
N LEU A 150 10.09 10.16 13.60
CA LEU A 150 8.65 10.40 13.56
C LEU A 150 8.27 11.72 14.24
N SER A 151 9.01 12.14 15.27
CA SER A 151 8.71 13.39 15.97
C SER A 151 9.53 14.57 15.46
N GLN A 152 10.86 14.45 15.35
CA GLN A 152 11.68 15.60 14.99
C GLN A 152 11.61 15.92 13.49
N GLU A 153 11.58 14.91 12.62
CA GLU A 153 11.50 15.14 11.17
C GLU A 153 10.06 15.19 10.66
N ARG A 154 9.19 14.29 11.14
CA ARG A 154 7.79 14.18 10.66
C ARG A 154 6.77 14.92 11.52
N GLY A 155 7.18 15.54 12.63
CA GLY A 155 6.35 16.40 13.47
C GLY A 155 5.31 15.71 14.36
N ILE A 156 5.22 14.37 14.36
CA ILE A 156 4.23 13.63 15.16
C ILE A 156 4.54 13.80 16.64
N ASP A 157 3.54 14.15 17.45
CA ASP A 157 3.72 14.38 18.89
C ASP A 157 4.51 13.24 19.57
N PRO A 158 5.60 13.55 20.30
CA PRO A 158 6.39 12.54 21.00
C PRO A 158 5.58 11.62 21.91
N ARG A 159 4.45 12.08 22.46
CA ARG A 159 3.56 11.26 23.31
C ARG A 159 2.86 10.17 22.50
N VAL A 160 2.42 10.48 21.27
CA VAL A 160 1.83 9.50 20.35
C VAL A 160 2.85 8.44 19.98
N VAL A 161 4.08 8.85 19.63
CA VAL A 161 5.17 7.92 19.28
C VAL A 161 5.55 7.04 20.48
N ARG A 162 5.72 7.61 21.68
CA ARG A 162 6.03 6.85 22.90
C ARG A 162 4.94 5.84 23.23
N ALA A 163 3.67 6.24 23.16
CA ALA A 163 2.55 5.35 23.41
C ALA A 163 2.51 4.20 22.38
N ALA A 164 2.81 4.47 21.11
CA ALA A 164 2.88 3.45 20.07
C ALA A 164 4.02 2.44 20.32
N ILE A 165 5.20 2.90 20.75
CA ILE A 165 6.33 2.02 21.12
C ILE A 165 5.98 1.16 22.34
N GLN A 166 5.44 1.77 23.40
CA GLN A 166 5.04 1.08 24.63
C GLN A 166 4.00 -0.02 24.37
N LYS A 167 3.09 0.24 23.42
CA LYS A 167 2.06 -0.73 22.99
C LYS A 167 2.56 -1.73 21.93
N HIS A 168 3.85 -1.73 21.61
CA HIS A 168 4.45 -2.54 20.55
C HIS A 168 3.76 -2.41 19.18
N LEU A 169 3.24 -1.20 18.90
CA LEU A 169 2.69 -0.84 17.60
C LEU A 169 3.79 -0.42 16.63
N ILE A 170 4.92 0.08 17.12
CA ILE A 170 6.10 0.39 16.31
C ILE A 170 7.39 0.06 17.08
N TRP A 171 8.48 -0.19 16.36
CA TRP A 171 9.83 -0.29 16.93
C TRP A 171 10.88 -0.05 15.85
N ALA A 172 12.15 0.12 16.23
CA ALA A 172 13.26 0.10 15.29
C ALA A 172 13.89 -1.30 15.24
N ASP A 173 14.07 -1.87 14.05
CA ASP A 173 14.75 -3.15 13.89
C ASP A 173 16.27 -3.01 13.97
N ARG A 174 16.97 -4.14 14.08
CA ARG A 174 18.43 -4.18 14.18
C ARG A 174 19.16 -3.47 13.04
N ASP A 175 18.54 -3.38 11.86
CA ASP A 175 19.11 -2.76 10.67
C ASP A 175 18.88 -1.23 10.68
N GLY A 176 18.10 -0.70 11.64
CA GLY A 176 17.79 0.73 11.79
C GLY A 176 16.45 1.14 11.17
N PHE A 177 15.68 0.21 10.62
CA PHE A 177 14.37 0.54 10.06
C PHE A 177 13.32 0.68 11.14
N ILE A 178 12.41 1.64 10.98
CA ILE A 178 11.17 1.70 11.76
C ILE A 178 10.21 0.66 11.18
N VAL A 179 9.66 -0.19 12.03
CA VAL A 179 8.80 -1.30 11.67
C VAL A 179 7.39 -1.08 12.19
N PHE A 180 6.43 -1.33 11.31
CA PHE A 180 4.99 -1.24 11.54
C PHE A 180 4.38 -2.64 11.32
N PRO A 181 4.06 -3.40 12.39
CA PRO A 181 3.47 -4.72 12.29
C PRO A 181 2.06 -4.64 11.73
N HIS A 182 1.72 -5.59 10.87
CA HIS A 182 0.37 -5.82 10.40
C HIS A 182 -0.24 -6.91 11.25
N ARG A 183 -1.43 -6.66 11.80
CA ARG A 183 -2.13 -7.63 12.64
C ARG A 183 -3.46 -7.99 12.03
N ASN A 184 -3.79 -9.28 12.14
CA ASN A 184 -5.15 -9.71 11.91
C ASN A 184 -6.05 -9.07 12.97
N PRO A 185 -7.15 -8.40 12.60
CA PRO A 185 -7.99 -7.69 13.56
C PRO A 185 -8.65 -8.62 14.59
N SER A 186 -8.98 -9.86 14.19
CA SER A 186 -9.69 -10.83 15.03
C SER A 186 -8.74 -11.60 15.94
N THR A 187 -7.61 -12.08 15.42
CA THR A 187 -6.68 -12.94 16.17
C THR A 187 -5.52 -12.18 16.79
N GLN A 188 -5.29 -10.91 16.41
CA GLN A 188 -4.13 -10.09 16.78
C GLN A 188 -2.77 -10.67 16.37
N GLN A 189 -2.76 -11.80 15.65
CA GLN A 189 -1.54 -12.42 15.13
C GLN A 189 -0.90 -11.51 14.10
N ILE A 190 0.44 -11.48 14.10
CA ILE A 190 1.19 -10.69 13.12
C ILE A 190 1.18 -11.42 11.78
N THR A 191 0.66 -10.75 10.76
CA THR A 191 0.54 -11.28 9.39
C THR A 191 1.56 -10.66 8.44
N GLY A 192 2.24 -9.59 8.86
CA GLY A 192 3.14 -8.84 8.00
C GLY A 192 3.80 -7.67 8.70
N TYR A 193 4.63 -6.95 7.96
CA TYR A 193 5.22 -5.70 8.41
C TYR A 193 5.39 -4.74 7.23
N THR A 194 5.22 -3.46 7.49
CA THR A 194 5.80 -2.38 6.67
C THR A 194 7.04 -1.86 7.38
N ARG A 195 8.06 -1.47 6.63
CA ARG A 195 9.25 -0.83 7.17
C ARG A 195 9.53 0.51 6.49
N ARG A 196 10.14 1.42 7.24
CA ARG A 196 10.60 2.74 6.79
C ARG A 196 12.03 2.98 7.25
N TRP A 197 12.85 3.42 6.32
CA TRP A 197 14.19 3.91 6.60
C TRP A 197 14.09 5.36 7.10
N PRO A 198 14.64 5.66 8.29
CA PRO A 198 14.50 6.99 8.89
C PRO A 198 15.50 8.01 8.33
N GLU A 199 16.66 7.60 7.82
CA GLU A 199 17.73 8.55 7.47
C GLU A 199 17.67 8.93 5.98
N ALA A 200 17.15 10.11 5.64
CA ALA A 200 17.06 10.57 4.25
C ALA A 200 18.44 10.68 3.56
N ASP A 201 19.46 11.12 4.31
CA ASP A 201 20.80 11.39 3.80
C ASP A 201 21.75 10.19 3.87
N ARG A 202 21.26 9.04 4.35
CA ARG A 202 22.07 7.82 4.46
C ARG A 202 21.42 6.68 3.72
N GLU A 203 22.24 5.91 3.01
CA GLU A 203 21.76 4.70 2.36
C GLU A 203 21.44 3.60 3.39
N PRO A 204 20.36 2.82 3.19
CA PRO A 204 20.11 1.62 3.96
C PRO A 204 21.25 0.61 3.88
N PRO A 205 21.43 -0.25 4.90
CA PRO A 205 22.51 -1.23 4.91
C PRO A 205 22.44 -2.17 3.71
N LEU A 206 23.62 -2.47 3.15
CA LEU A 206 23.80 -3.50 2.14
C LEU A 206 23.57 -4.88 2.77
N ARG A 207 22.87 -5.75 2.05
CA ARG A 207 22.75 -7.17 2.38
C ARG A 207 23.37 -8.02 1.30
N THR A 208 24.15 -9.00 1.70
CA THR A 208 24.71 -10.00 0.80
C THR A 208 23.82 -11.24 0.82
N THR A 209 23.43 -11.73 -0.34
CA THR A 209 22.71 -13.01 -0.48
C THR A 209 23.64 -14.18 -0.17
N ARG A 210 23.07 -15.39 -0.02
CA ARG A 210 23.89 -16.62 0.06
C ARG A 210 24.74 -16.87 -1.19
N SER A 211 24.36 -16.30 -2.34
CA SER A 211 25.13 -16.38 -3.59
C SER A 211 26.25 -15.34 -3.69
N GLY A 212 26.46 -14.50 -2.66
CA GLY A 212 27.50 -13.48 -2.65
C GLY A 212 27.10 -12.15 -3.28
N GLU A 213 25.87 -12.02 -3.79
CA GLU A 213 25.39 -10.77 -4.40
C GLU A 213 25.01 -9.76 -3.32
N SER A 214 25.58 -8.56 -3.39
CA SER A 214 25.22 -7.46 -2.50
C SER A 214 24.06 -6.66 -3.10
N TYR A 215 23.04 -6.37 -2.29
CA TYR A 215 21.91 -5.54 -2.68
C TYR A 215 21.51 -4.59 -1.55
N ARG A 216 21.03 -3.41 -1.93
CA ARG A 216 20.49 -2.44 -0.96
C ARG A 216 19.04 -2.76 -0.65
N LEU A 217 18.67 -2.56 0.61
CA LEU A 217 17.28 -2.63 1.01
C LEU A 217 16.55 -1.36 0.56
N PRO A 218 15.31 -1.46 0.04
CA PRO A 218 14.52 -0.27 -0.27
C PRO A 218 14.22 0.53 1.00
N THR A 219 14.20 1.86 0.87
CA THR A 219 13.96 2.82 1.97
C THR A 219 12.54 2.74 2.53
N LYS A 220 11.60 2.18 1.79
CA LYS A 220 10.25 1.86 2.27
C LYS A 220 9.76 0.57 1.63
N GLY A 221 8.88 -0.16 2.33
CA GLY A 221 8.15 -1.25 1.71
C GLY A 221 7.65 -2.31 2.68
N VAL A 222 6.92 -3.27 2.12
CA VAL A 222 6.39 -4.42 2.85
C VAL A 222 7.48 -5.48 2.99
N VAL A 223 7.60 -6.05 4.19
CA VAL A 223 8.59 -7.08 4.51
C VAL A 223 8.23 -8.39 3.82
N ARG A 224 9.26 -9.10 3.34
CA ARG A 224 9.10 -10.39 2.66
C ARG A 224 8.28 -11.37 3.51
N GLY A 225 7.32 -12.01 2.86
CA GLY A 225 6.45 -13.01 3.49
C GLY A 225 5.22 -12.42 4.19
N SER A 226 5.07 -11.09 4.21
CA SER A 226 3.84 -10.45 4.69
C SER A 226 2.63 -10.86 3.86
N ASP A 227 1.52 -11.10 4.54
CA ASP A 227 0.20 -11.28 3.96
C ASP A 227 -0.64 -10.02 4.17
N SER A 228 -0.68 -9.22 3.11
CA SER A 228 -1.36 -7.94 3.03
C SER A 228 -2.89 -8.07 3.04
N LYS A 229 -3.44 -9.28 2.87
CA LYS A 229 -4.88 -9.54 2.95
C LYS A 229 -5.31 -10.02 4.33
N ALA A 230 -4.39 -10.55 5.13
CA ALA A 230 -4.70 -11.17 6.40
C ALA A 230 -4.63 -10.19 7.59
N GLY A 231 -4.03 -9.01 7.42
CA GLY A 231 -3.94 -8.01 8.46
C GLY A 231 -3.31 -6.69 8.00
N TRP A 232 -3.41 -5.67 8.86
CA TRP A 232 -3.00 -4.30 8.56
C TRP A 232 -2.35 -3.64 9.77
N PHE A 233 -1.55 -2.60 9.54
CA PHE A 233 -1.15 -1.72 10.63
C PHE A 233 -2.39 -0.95 11.11
N SER A 234 -2.60 -0.93 12.42
CA SER A 234 -3.73 -0.28 13.08
C SER A 234 -3.28 0.47 14.32
N ILE A 235 -3.87 1.65 14.56
CA ILE A 235 -3.69 2.45 15.78
C ILE A 235 -5.05 2.96 16.26
N GLY A 236 -5.22 3.14 17.57
CA GLY A 236 -6.52 3.39 18.18
C GLY A 236 -7.23 2.11 18.61
N ARG A 237 -8.37 2.27 19.29
CA ARG A 237 -9.17 1.15 19.83
C ARG A 237 -10.68 1.38 19.74
N GLY A 238 -11.09 2.49 19.14
CA GLY A 238 -12.52 2.78 19.01
C GLY A 238 -13.21 1.84 18.04
N THR A 239 -14.49 1.60 18.26
CA THR A 239 -15.31 0.65 17.49
C THR A 239 -16.39 1.34 16.65
N GLU A 240 -16.55 2.65 16.78
CA GLU A 240 -17.60 3.40 16.08
C GLU A 240 -17.15 3.83 14.68
N THR A 241 -15.91 4.32 14.58
CA THR A 241 -15.33 4.80 13.32
C THR A 241 -14.05 4.07 12.97
N VAL A 242 -13.92 3.68 11.71
CA VAL A 242 -12.62 3.32 11.13
C VAL A 242 -12.16 4.38 10.15
N ALA A 243 -10.97 4.94 10.38
CA ALA A 243 -10.29 5.78 9.40
C ALA A 243 -9.33 4.95 8.54
N LEU A 244 -9.36 5.18 7.25
CA LEU A 244 -8.61 4.44 6.24
C LEU A 244 -7.58 5.36 5.59
N VAL A 245 -6.30 5.03 5.73
CA VAL A 245 -5.16 5.81 5.20
C VAL A 245 -4.22 4.94 4.38
N GLU A 246 -3.32 5.53 3.59
CA GLU A 246 -2.43 4.76 2.72
C GLU A 246 -1.24 4.16 3.47
N ALA A 247 -0.54 4.97 4.28
CA ALA A 247 0.65 4.52 4.98
C ALA A 247 0.52 4.54 6.52
N PRO A 248 1.33 3.73 7.23
CA PRO A 248 1.39 3.77 8.69
C PRO A 248 1.76 5.13 9.29
N ILE A 249 2.56 5.93 8.58
CA ILE A 249 2.94 7.28 9.04
C ILE A 249 1.72 8.20 9.00
N ASP A 250 0.91 8.13 7.95
CA ASP A 250 -0.35 8.89 7.86
C ASP A 250 -1.31 8.47 8.97
N ALA A 251 -1.34 7.18 9.32
CA ALA A 251 -2.16 6.69 10.42
C ALA A 251 -1.73 7.30 11.76
N MET A 252 -0.42 7.43 11.99
CA MET A 252 0.10 8.08 13.20
C MET A 252 -0.11 9.59 13.19
N ALA A 253 0.07 10.25 12.04
CA ALA A 253 -0.17 11.68 11.87
C ALA A 253 -1.64 12.04 12.10
N LEU A 254 -2.56 11.28 11.50
CA LEU A 254 -3.99 11.47 11.71
C LEU A 254 -4.40 11.18 13.16
N MET A 255 -3.81 10.17 13.81
CA MET A 255 -4.04 9.92 15.24
C MET A 255 -3.59 11.11 16.10
N ASP A 256 -2.45 11.73 15.81
CA ASP A 256 -1.99 12.94 16.52
C ASP A 256 -2.98 14.10 16.36
N LEU A 257 -3.41 14.38 15.14
CA LEU A 257 -4.40 15.43 14.87
C LEU A 257 -5.71 15.19 15.62
N LEU A 258 -6.28 13.99 15.51
CA LEU A 258 -7.54 13.63 16.18
C LEU A 258 -7.41 13.64 17.70
N TRP A 259 -6.25 13.23 18.24
CA TRP A 259 -6.00 13.25 19.68
C TRP A 259 -5.99 14.68 20.22
N ARG A 260 -5.37 15.63 19.48
CA ARG A 260 -5.37 17.06 19.85
C ARG A 260 -6.75 17.70 19.78
N GLU A 261 -7.60 17.22 18.88
CA GLU A 261 -9.00 17.66 18.77
C GLU A 261 -9.94 16.98 19.78
N GLY A 262 -9.44 16.05 20.61
CA GLY A 262 -10.29 15.29 21.55
C GLY A 262 -11.20 14.25 20.85
N ARG A 263 -10.86 13.83 19.64
CA ARG A 263 -11.67 12.93 18.78
C ARG A 263 -11.08 11.52 18.62
N ALA A 264 -10.04 11.18 19.38
CA ALA A 264 -9.31 9.91 19.23
C ALA A 264 -9.96 8.69 19.93
N GLU A 265 -10.92 8.89 20.84
CA GLU A 265 -11.42 7.79 21.70
C GLU A 265 -12.22 6.73 20.93
N ASN A 266 -13.06 7.16 19.99
CA ASN A 266 -13.99 6.28 19.27
C ASN A 266 -13.52 5.89 17.85
N ILE A 267 -12.23 6.10 17.55
CA ILE A 267 -11.65 5.79 16.25
C ILE A 267 -10.60 4.67 16.30
N THR A 268 -10.61 3.86 15.24
CA THR A 268 -9.49 2.99 14.86
C THR A 268 -8.99 3.44 13.49
N ILE A 269 -7.70 3.66 13.34
CA ILE A 269 -7.09 4.04 12.06
C ILE A 269 -6.33 2.85 11.50
N ARG A 270 -6.57 2.50 10.23
CA ARG A 270 -5.92 1.39 9.53
C ARG A 270 -5.24 1.87 8.26
N SER A 271 -4.01 1.41 8.04
CA SER A 271 -3.28 1.71 6.81
C SER A 271 -3.29 0.55 5.82
N SER A 272 -3.42 0.82 4.52
CA SER A 272 -3.32 -0.22 3.48
C SER A 272 -1.90 -0.77 3.29
N GLY A 273 -0.87 -0.01 3.68
CA GLY A 273 0.53 -0.44 3.62
C GLY A 273 1.08 -0.58 2.20
N GLY A 274 0.42 0.02 1.20
CA GLY A 274 0.91 0.20 -0.17
C GLY A 274 0.91 -1.03 -1.09
N ALA A 275 0.56 -2.24 -0.63
CA ALA A 275 0.59 -3.45 -1.48
C ALA A 275 -0.67 -4.33 -1.40
N ALA A 276 -1.58 -4.07 -0.44
CA ALA A 276 -2.73 -4.94 -0.17
C ALA A 276 -3.92 -4.74 -1.11
N GLY A 277 -4.07 -3.52 -1.63
CA GLY A 277 -5.37 -3.02 -2.05
C GLY A 277 -6.32 -2.80 -0.87
N TRP A 278 -7.48 -2.21 -1.14
CA TRP A 278 -8.53 -1.97 -0.17
C TRP A 278 -9.49 -3.15 -0.14
N THR A 279 -9.80 -3.68 1.05
CA THR A 279 -10.68 -4.85 1.19
C THR A 279 -11.78 -4.59 2.22
N PRO A 280 -13.01 -5.09 2.02
CA PRO A 280 -14.10 -4.90 2.98
C PRO A 280 -13.77 -5.31 4.42
N ALA A 281 -12.88 -6.29 4.61
CA ALA A 281 -12.43 -6.71 5.94
C ALA A 281 -11.71 -5.59 6.73
N MET A 282 -11.20 -4.55 6.05
CA MET A 282 -10.60 -3.38 6.69
C MET A 282 -11.64 -2.50 7.39
N TRP A 283 -12.89 -2.49 6.96
CA TRP A 283 -13.96 -1.68 7.57
C TRP A 283 -15.17 -2.48 8.02
N ALA A 284 -15.12 -3.80 7.92
CA ALA A 284 -16.14 -4.69 8.46
C ALA A 284 -16.30 -4.49 9.97
N GLY A 285 -17.54 -4.37 10.43
CA GLY A 285 -17.89 -4.20 11.85
C GLY A 285 -17.91 -2.75 12.35
N PHE A 286 -17.53 -1.76 11.52
CA PHE A 286 -17.59 -0.35 11.89
C PHE A 286 -18.85 0.32 11.33
N PRO A 287 -19.68 0.99 12.15
CA PRO A 287 -20.82 1.76 11.66
C PRO A 287 -20.44 2.90 10.72
N HIS A 288 -19.29 3.54 10.98
CA HIS A 288 -18.82 4.70 10.23
C HIS A 288 -17.43 4.46 9.61
N VAL A 289 -17.27 4.83 8.35
CA VAL A 289 -16.02 4.71 7.58
C VAL A 289 -15.54 6.07 7.13
N MET A 290 -14.42 6.53 7.69
CA MET A 290 -13.75 7.75 7.30
C MET A 290 -12.64 7.43 6.28
N ILE A 291 -12.79 7.92 5.06
CA ILE A 291 -11.80 7.76 3.98
C ILE A 291 -10.82 8.92 4.06
N ALA A 292 -9.61 8.65 4.56
CA ALA A 292 -8.57 9.63 4.82
C ALA A 292 -7.30 9.33 3.99
N VAL A 293 -7.48 9.04 2.70
CA VAL A 293 -6.41 8.77 1.73
C VAL A 293 -5.80 10.07 1.19
N ASP A 294 -4.74 9.95 0.39
CA ASP A 294 -3.99 11.09 -0.15
C ASP A 294 -4.91 12.01 -1.00
N ARG A 295 -4.56 13.30 -1.04
CA ARG A 295 -5.19 14.30 -1.93
C ARG A 295 -4.53 14.24 -3.31
N ASP A 296 -4.67 13.10 -3.99
CA ASP A 296 -4.24 12.92 -5.37
C ASP A 296 -5.19 11.98 -6.16
N ALA A 297 -4.92 11.80 -7.44
CA ALA A 297 -5.74 10.96 -8.31
C ALA A 297 -5.76 9.48 -7.86
N GLY A 298 -4.72 9.01 -7.17
CA GLY A 298 -4.66 7.68 -6.58
C GLY A 298 -5.62 7.57 -5.40
N GLY A 299 -5.60 8.57 -4.51
CA GLY A 299 -6.56 8.71 -3.41
C GLY A 299 -8.01 8.77 -3.90
N ASP A 300 -8.29 9.49 -4.98
CA ASP A 300 -9.63 9.54 -5.59
C ASP A 300 -10.10 8.16 -6.09
N ALA A 301 -9.21 7.41 -6.73
CA ALA A 301 -9.51 6.04 -7.15
C ALA A 301 -9.76 5.12 -5.95
N PHE A 302 -8.99 5.27 -4.87
CA PHE A 302 -9.15 4.50 -3.65
C PHE A 302 -10.46 4.79 -2.93
N GLU A 303 -10.91 6.05 -2.89
CA GLU A 303 -12.23 6.40 -2.36
C GLU A 303 -13.32 5.59 -3.06
N GLN A 304 -13.30 5.54 -4.40
CA GLN A 304 -14.31 4.81 -5.15
C GLN A 304 -14.31 3.31 -4.84
N VAL A 305 -13.14 2.71 -4.68
CA VAL A 305 -13.01 1.29 -4.31
C VAL A 305 -13.60 1.04 -2.92
N ILE A 306 -13.29 1.89 -1.95
CA ILE A 306 -13.80 1.76 -0.57
C ILE A 306 -15.32 1.93 -0.55
N ARG A 307 -15.85 2.99 -1.18
CA ARG A 307 -17.30 3.26 -1.24
C ARG A 307 -18.09 2.11 -1.85
N ARG A 308 -17.58 1.50 -2.92
CA ARG A 308 -18.23 0.33 -3.56
C ARG A 308 -18.25 -0.91 -2.66
N GLY A 309 -17.35 -1.01 -1.69
CA GLY A 309 -17.25 -2.15 -0.78
C GLY A 309 -17.92 -1.93 0.58
N LEU A 310 -18.66 -0.84 0.78
CA LEU A 310 -19.43 -0.60 2.01
C LEU A 310 -20.63 -1.55 2.09
N ALA A 311 -20.89 -2.05 3.30
CA ALA A 311 -22.08 -2.84 3.59
C ALA A 311 -23.32 -1.95 3.79
N PRO A 312 -24.53 -2.47 3.57
CA PRO A 312 -25.77 -1.75 3.87
C PRO A 312 -25.78 -1.24 5.32
N GLY A 313 -26.15 0.02 5.51
CA GLY A 313 -26.22 0.67 6.82
C GLY A 313 -24.91 1.29 7.31
N GLN A 314 -23.77 1.06 6.64
CA GLN A 314 -22.55 1.81 6.94
C GLN A 314 -22.66 3.23 6.38
N THR A 315 -22.22 4.20 7.18
CA THR A 315 -22.06 5.58 6.74
C THR A 315 -20.61 5.83 6.35
N CYS A 316 -20.38 6.79 5.45
CA CYS A 316 -19.03 7.06 4.97
C CYS A 316 -18.81 8.52 4.63
N GLU A 317 -17.75 9.11 5.20
CA GLU A 317 -17.27 10.44 4.90
C GLU A 317 -15.86 10.40 4.30
N ARG A 318 -15.52 11.41 3.50
CA ARG A 318 -14.15 11.61 3.02
C ARG A 318 -13.54 12.77 3.79
N LEU A 319 -12.39 12.51 4.40
CA LEU A 319 -11.58 13.50 5.07
C LEU A 319 -10.32 13.72 4.23
N LEU A 320 -10.09 14.96 3.80
CA LEU A 320 -8.93 15.30 2.97
C LEU A 320 -7.88 16.06 3.80
N PRO A 321 -6.57 15.83 3.58
CA PRO A 321 -5.54 16.77 3.98
C PRO A 321 -5.89 18.18 3.48
N PRO A 322 -5.55 19.29 4.16
CA PRO A 322 -5.84 20.65 3.71
C PRO A 322 -5.31 20.97 2.30
N GLU A 323 -5.84 22.03 1.69
CA GLU A 323 -5.42 22.43 0.35
C GLU A 323 -3.92 22.77 0.28
N GLY A 324 -3.28 22.33 -0.81
CA GLY A 324 -1.84 22.44 -1.01
C GLY A 324 -1.00 21.36 -0.30
N LEU A 325 -1.62 20.42 0.42
CA LEU A 325 -0.92 19.31 1.07
C LEU A 325 -1.37 17.96 0.50
N LYS A 326 -0.40 17.06 0.30
CA LYS A 326 -0.65 15.78 -0.33
C LYS A 326 -1.20 14.75 0.66
N ASP A 327 -0.50 14.54 1.76
CA ASP A 327 -0.79 13.49 2.74
C ASP A 327 -0.89 14.03 4.18
N TRP A 328 -1.31 13.18 5.12
CA TRP A 328 -1.47 13.57 6.53
C TRP A 328 -0.15 13.84 7.23
N GLY A 329 0.93 13.20 6.79
CA GLY A 329 2.28 13.49 7.26
C GLY A 329 2.70 14.92 6.96
N ASP A 330 2.40 15.42 5.75
CA ASP A 330 2.68 16.80 5.35
C ASP A 330 1.91 17.82 6.21
N VAL A 331 0.69 17.48 6.64
CA VAL A 331 -0.13 18.32 7.53
C VAL A 331 0.57 18.56 8.88
N VAL A 332 1.00 17.47 9.51
CA VAL A 332 1.66 17.56 10.82
C VAL A 332 3.04 18.22 10.69
N GLN A 333 3.77 17.93 9.62
CA GLN A 333 5.07 18.55 9.36
C GLN A 333 4.96 20.06 9.13
N ARG A 334 3.99 20.52 8.32
CA ARG A 334 3.72 21.95 8.13
C ARG A 334 3.39 22.64 9.44
N ARG A 335 2.56 22.02 10.28
CA ARG A 335 2.21 22.55 11.61
C ARG A 335 3.44 22.70 12.50
N MET A 336 4.32 21.70 12.53
CA MET A 336 5.57 21.77 13.29
C MET A 336 6.43 22.96 12.84
N HIS A 337 6.63 23.14 11.53
CA HIS A 337 7.39 24.28 11.01
C HIS A 337 6.75 25.62 11.40
N MET A 338 5.42 25.75 11.29
CA MET A 338 4.73 26.99 11.69
C MET A 338 4.91 27.30 13.19
N GLN A 339 4.87 26.29 14.06
CA GLN A 339 5.11 26.45 15.49
C GLN A 339 6.56 26.83 15.80
N GLN A 340 7.52 26.25 15.09
CA GLN A 340 8.94 26.59 15.23
C GLN A 340 9.23 28.03 14.79
N HIS A 341 8.63 28.48 13.68
CA HIS A 341 8.75 29.86 13.22
C HIS A 341 8.11 30.85 14.20
N ALA A 342 6.92 30.56 14.71
CA ALA A 342 6.26 31.41 15.71
C ALA A 342 7.04 31.52 17.02
N ALA A 343 7.71 30.44 17.45
CA ALA A 343 8.57 30.45 18.63
C ALA A 343 9.93 31.14 18.41
N GLN A 344 10.30 31.43 17.16
CA GLN A 344 11.56 32.09 16.78
C GLN A 344 11.38 33.57 16.44
N GLN A 345 10.15 34.09 16.35
CA GLN A 345 9.89 35.53 16.27
C GLN A 345 9.95 36.11 17.70
N PRO A 346 10.96 36.93 18.06
CA PRO A 346 10.96 37.62 19.33
C PRO A 346 9.88 38.70 19.33
N VAL A 347 9.37 39.00 20.52
CA VAL A 347 8.56 40.17 20.84
C VAL A 347 9.44 41.41 20.61
N ALA A 348 9.53 41.87 19.36
CA ALA A 348 10.31 43.06 18.99
C ALA A 348 9.50 44.36 19.13
N GLU A 349 8.28 44.30 19.67
CA GLU A 349 7.37 45.45 19.77
C GLU A 349 7.22 46.04 21.19
N GLU A 350 7.93 45.53 22.20
CA GLU A 350 7.89 46.11 23.57
C GLU A 350 9.13 46.96 23.94
N GLU A 351 10.25 46.90 23.19
CA GLU A 351 11.44 47.75 23.46
C GLU A 351 11.40 49.13 22.75
N GLU A 352 10.55 49.34 21.74
CA GLU A 352 10.38 50.68 21.12
C GLU A 352 9.41 51.60 21.89
N ALA A 353 8.65 51.08 22.86
CA ALA A 353 7.74 51.90 23.67
C ALA A 353 8.40 52.47 24.96
N GLU A 354 9.49 51.85 25.45
CA GLU A 354 10.24 52.38 26.61
C GLU A 354 11.38 53.32 26.20
N ALA A 355 11.78 53.35 24.92
CA ALA A 355 12.84 54.23 24.42
C ALA A 355 12.36 55.67 24.10
N GLU A 356 11.06 55.91 23.97
CA GLU A 356 10.52 57.27 23.72
C GLU A 356 10.16 58.04 25.01
N ASP A 357 10.08 57.38 26.17
CA ASP A 357 9.74 58.03 27.45
C ASP A 357 10.97 58.46 28.28
N GLU A 358 12.19 58.00 27.95
CA GLU A 358 13.41 58.39 28.68
C GLU A 358 14.13 59.64 28.11
N ASP A 359 13.81 60.07 26.90
CA ASP A 359 14.50 61.20 26.24
C ASP A 359 13.89 62.60 26.56
N GLU A 360 12.79 62.70 27.32
CA GLU A 360 12.17 64.00 27.65
C GLU A 360 12.51 64.53 29.06
N PHE A 361 13.36 63.84 29.85
CA PHE A 361 13.65 64.21 31.25
C PHE A 361 15.05 64.81 31.54
N GLU A 362 15.90 65.04 30.54
CA GLU A 362 17.23 65.65 30.73
C GLU A 362 17.43 66.98 29.98
N ALA A 363 16.48 67.91 30.09
CA ALA A 363 16.67 69.29 29.66
C ALA A 363 16.09 70.32 30.65
N GLU A 364 16.73 70.46 31.83
CA GLU A 364 16.65 71.68 32.66
C GLU A 364 18.03 72.11 33.18
#